data_AF-A0A957RW51-F1
#
_entry.id   AF-A0A957RW51-F1
#
_cell.length_a   1.000
_cell.length_b   1.000
_cell.length_c   1.000
_cell.angle_alpha   90.00
_cell.angle_beta   90.00
_cell.angle_gamma   90.00
#
_symmetry.space_group_name_H-M   'P 1'
#
loop_
_entity.id
_entity.type
_entity.pdbx_description
1 polymer ?
#
loop_
_entity_poly.entity_id
_entity_poly.type
_entity_poly.pdbx_seq_one_letter_code
_entity_poly.pdbx_strand_id
1 'polypeptide(L)'
;AMADRMEESNAWRHPIDLVAILEAAFERLPDLWDHSTGNVGAPDSSPLAPRPSQLLATLLGDDPQAVVDALLAALEQGHAADAIAQAVAYAAALRIARFHTSNEFGDWDTALHTFTFANAVHQGLRRAPSPELLRGVFDAAISVYLDRFLNTPAARLPEPQPGVQSETLLADLAALLDRQQQVNAAAQLVVNYLATGADPQRLLATIGRLLLREDRDFHTIQAVEGAFRQYSLAADATQRAHFLVAAVRYLAAHAPTVRSQGQTYQIALRLHRGEALFEG
;
A
#
# COMPACT_ATOMS: atom_id res chain seq x y z
N ALA A 1 -44.26 -0.14 -14.52
CA ALA A 1 -43.05 0.70 -14.54
C ALA A 1 -41.86 -0.24 -14.46
N MET A 2 -41.02 -0.29 -15.49
CA MET A 2 -39.76 -1.04 -15.44
C MET A 2 -38.78 -0.23 -14.60
N ALA A 3 -38.17 -0.86 -13.59
CA ALA A 3 -37.11 -0.23 -12.83
C ALA A 3 -35.88 -0.14 -13.74
N ASP A 4 -35.45 1.08 -14.07
CA ASP A 4 -34.19 1.31 -14.77
C ASP A 4 -33.05 0.75 -13.92
N ARG A 5 -32.19 -0.07 -14.54
CA ARG A 5 -30.98 -0.56 -13.88
C ARG A 5 -29.99 0.60 -13.82
N MET A 6 -29.65 1.04 -12.61
CA MET A 6 -28.69 2.13 -12.41
C MET A 6 -27.32 1.87 -13.06
N GLU A 7 -26.96 0.60 -13.25
CA GLU A 7 -25.76 0.17 -14.00
C GLU A 7 -25.77 0.61 -15.48
N GLU A 8 -26.95 0.81 -16.08
CA GLU A 8 -27.11 1.27 -17.47
C GLU A 8 -27.15 2.81 -17.59
N SER A 9 -27.16 3.52 -16.45
CA SER A 9 -27.09 4.98 -16.45
C SER A 9 -25.64 5.46 -16.50
N ASN A 10 -25.32 6.40 -17.39
CA ASN A 10 -23.99 7.05 -17.46
C ASN A 10 -23.71 7.98 -16.25
N ALA A 11 -24.49 7.90 -15.18
CA ALA A 11 -24.35 8.74 -13.99
C ALA A 11 -22.97 8.59 -13.32
N TRP A 12 -22.34 7.42 -13.44
CA TRP A 12 -20.98 7.17 -12.93
C TRP A 12 -19.87 7.93 -13.67
N ARG A 13 -20.17 8.51 -14.85
CA ARG A 13 -19.27 9.39 -15.60
C ARG A 13 -19.39 10.87 -15.21
N HIS A 14 -20.27 11.19 -14.26
CA HIS A 14 -20.43 12.54 -13.73
C HIS A 14 -19.82 12.67 -12.33
N PRO A 15 -19.24 13.83 -11.97
CA PRO A 15 -19.06 15.03 -12.79
C PRO A 15 -17.87 14.96 -13.77
N ILE A 16 -16.99 13.97 -13.62
CA ILE A 16 -15.78 13.80 -14.44
C ILE A 16 -15.82 12.40 -15.08
N ASP A 17 -15.69 12.32 -16.40
CA ASP A 17 -15.65 11.05 -17.13
C ASP A 17 -14.23 10.46 -17.07
N LEU A 18 -13.96 9.69 -16.02
CA LEU A 18 -12.66 9.04 -15.80
C LEU A 18 -12.30 8.05 -16.91
N VAL A 19 -13.30 7.45 -17.56
CA VAL A 19 -13.06 6.52 -18.68
C VAL A 19 -12.55 7.27 -19.89
N ALA A 20 -13.15 8.41 -20.23
CA ALA A 20 -12.65 9.23 -21.34
C ALA A 20 -11.21 9.71 -21.10
N ILE A 21 -10.86 10.08 -19.86
CA ILE A 21 -9.48 10.48 -19.50
C ILE A 21 -8.51 9.30 -19.72
N LEU A 22 -8.87 8.10 -19.25
CA LEU A 22 -8.04 6.90 -19.38
C LEU A 22 -7.91 6.44 -20.83
N GLU A 23 -9.01 6.41 -21.60
CA GLU A 23 -9.00 6.02 -23.01
C GLU A 23 -8.09 6.94 -23.83
N ALA A 24 -8.18 8.26 -23.62
CA ALA A 24 -7.29 9.22 -24.27
C ALA A 24 -5.81 9.01 -23.89
N ALA A 25 -5.51 8.63 -22.65
CA ALA A 25 -4.15 8.27 -22.25
C ALA A 25 -3.68 6.98 -22.92
N PHE A 26 -4.55 5.97 -23.00
CA PHE A 26 -4.23 4.65 -23.55
C PHE A 26 -3.95 4.66 -25.04
N GLU A 27 -4.54 5.58 -25.80
CA GLU A 27 -4.20 5.82 -27.21
C GLU A 27 -2.74 6.27 -27.39
N ARG A 28 -2.15 6.93 -26.39
CA ARG A 28 -0.79 7.47 -26.44
C ARG A 28 0.28 6.48 -25.94
N LEU A 29 -0.12 5.47 -25.17
CA LEU A 29 0.82 4.56 -24.50
C LEU A 29 1.69 3.72 -25.46
N PRO A 30 1.19 3.18 -26.59
CA PRO A 30 2.03 2.40 -27.50
C PRO A 30 3.24 3.20 -28.00
N ASP A 31 3.03 4.45 -28.42
CA ASP A 31 4.10 5.32 -28.86
C ASP A 31 5.09 5.60 -27.73
N LEU A 32 4.60 5.99 -26.54
CA LEU A 32 5.48 6.26 -25.38
C LEU A 32 6.28 5.03 -24.95
N TRP A 33 5.69 3.85 -25.05
CA TRP A 33 6.34 2.58 -24.72
C TRP A 33 7.52 2.30 -25.66
N ASP A 34 7.31 2.42 -26.97
CA ASP A 34 8.33 2.17 -27.98
C ASP A 34 9.50 3.16 -27.85
N HIS A 35 9.22 4.43 -27.53
CA HIS A 35 10.26 5.43 -27.26
C HIS A 35 11.08 5.11 -25.99
N SER A 36 10.43 4.56 -24.96
CA SER A 36 11.10 4.19 -23.70
C SER A 36 11.96 2.92 -23.82
N THR A 37 11.52 1.95 -24.64
CA THR A 37 12.22 0.67 -24.86
C THR A 37 13.27 0.73 -25.99
N GLY A 38 13.14 1.65 -26.94
CA GLY A 38 14.15 1.91 -27.98
C GLY A 38 15.45 2.53 -27.45
N ASN A 39 15.45 3.04 -26.21
CA ASN A 39 16.60 3.70 -25.57
C ASN A 39 17.44 2.79 -24.66
N VAL A 40 17.19 1.48 -24.64
CA VAL A 40 17.87 0.48 -23.77
C VAL A 40 19.35 0.27 -24.16
N GLY A 41 19.88 0.99 -25.15
CA GLY A 41 21.27 0.88 -25.63
C GLY A 41 22.28 1.88 -25.05
N ALA A 42 21.90 2.84 -24.19
CA ALA A 42 22.83 3.81 -23.61
C ALA A 42 23.44 3.28 -22.28
N PRO A 43 24.76 3.05 -22.17
CA PRO A 43 25.38 2.37 -21.02
C PRO A 43 25.41 3.16 -19.69
N ASP A 44 24.79 4.33 -19.59
CA ASP A 44 25.02 5.24 -18.46
C ASP A 44 23.78 6.02 -17.97
N SER A 45 22.59 5.72 -18.48
CA SER A 45 21.36 6.31 -17.97
C SER A 45 20.72 5.38 -16.94
N SER A 46 21.18 5.45 -15.69
CA SER A 46 20.33 5.01 -14.58
C SER A 46 19.00 5.74 -14.74
N PRO A 47 17.85 5.04 -14.82
CA PRO A 47 16.57 5.71 -15.02
C PRO A 47 16.41 6.74 -13.92
N LEU A 48 16.22 8.01 -14.30
CA LEU A 48 15.89 9.07 -13.35
C LEU A 48 14.65 8.59 -12.59
N ALA A 49 14.70 8.51 -11.28
CA ALA A 49 13.47 8.40 -10.49
C ALA A 49 12.76 9.76 -10.55
N PRO A 50 11.43 9.83 -10.74
CA PRO A 50 10.73 11.09 -10.64
C PRO A 50 11.05 11.74 -9.29
N ARG A 51 11.22 13.07 -9.25
CA ARG A 51 11.41 13.78 -7.98
C ARG A 51 10.22 13.45 -7.07
N PRO A 52 10.42 12.74 -5.95
CA PRO A 52 9.33 12.07 -5.23
C PRO A 52 8.24 13.02 -4.72
N SER A 53 8.51 14.32 -4.59
CA SER A 53 7.59 15.27 -3.98
C SER A 53 6.51 15.81 -4.92
N GLN A 54 6.79 16.03 -6.22
CA GLN A 54 5.82 16.67 -7.12
C GLN A 54 4.80 15.68 -7.68
N LEU A 55 5.26 14.57 -8.27
CA LEU A 55 4.36 13.52 -8.78
C LEU A 55 3.47 12.96 -7.67
N LEU A 56 4.02 12.75 -6.48
CA LEU A 56 3.26 12.27 -5.33
C LEU A 56 2.18 13.25 -4.88
N ALA A 57 2.48 14.56 -4.87
CA ALA A 57 1.49 15.58 -4.54
C ALA A 57 0.33 15.57 -5.53
N THR A 58 0.62 15.43 -6.83
CA THR A 58 -0.42 15.29 -7.86
C THR A 58 -1.23 14.01 -7.68
N LEU A 59 -0.58 12.86 -7.47
CA LEU A 59 -1.24 11.56 -7.23
C LEU A 59 -2.18 11.56 -6.02
N LEU A 60 -1.87 12.36 -5.00
CA LEU A 60 -2.71 12.49 -3.80
C LEU A 60 -3.77 13.60 -3.91
N GLY A 61 -3.75 14.37 -4.99
CA GLY A 61 -4.65 15.50 -5.25
C GLY A 61 -6.08 15.09 -5.61
N ASP A 62 -6.85 16.07 -6.08
CA ASP A 62 -8.28 15.98 -6.38
C ASP A 62 -8.62 16.26 -7.86
N ASP A 63 -7.62 16.32 -8.73
CA ASP A 63 -7.77 16.47 -10.18
C ASP A 63 -7.27 15.20 -10.91
N PRO A 64 -8.18 14.35 -11.42
CA PRO A 64 -7.81 13.11 -12.11
C PRO A 64 -7.17 13.36 -13.48
N GLN A 65 -7.45 14.49 -14.14
CA GLN A 65 -6.77 14.84 -15.39
C GLN A 65 -5.31 15.18 -15.11
N ALA A 66 -5.05 16.00 -14.08
CA ALA A 66 -3.69 16.33 -13.66
C ALA A 66 -2.88 15.08 -13.26
N VAL A 67 -3.54 14.10 -12.63
CA VAL A 67 -2.91 12.79 -12.32
C VAL A 67 -2.46 12.08 -13.59
N VAL A 68 -3.35 11.93 -14.57
CA VAL A 68 -3.05 11.23 -15.82
C VAL A 68 -1.99 11.98 -16.64
N ASP A 69 -2.10 13.30 -16.74
CA ASP A 69 -1.12 14.14 -17.42
C ASP A 69 0.27 14.03 -16.80
N ALA A 70 0.35 13.97 -15.47
CA ALA A 70 1.64 13.81 -14.78
C ALA A 70 2.29 12.45 -15.04
N LEU A 71 1.49 11.37 -15.18
CA LEU A 71 1.99 10.04 -15.55
C LEU A 71 2.47 10.00 -16.99
N LEU A 72 1.73 10.59 -17.93
CA LEU A 72 2.13 10.72 -19.34
C LEU A 72 3.41 11.55 -19.48
N ALA A 73 3.47 12.70 -18.81
CA ALA A 73 4.66 13.54 -18.78
C ALA A 73 5.88 12.82 -18.20
N ALA A 74 5.68 11.95 -17.21
CA ALA A 74 6.77 11.15 -16.66
C ALA A 74 7.31 10.14 -17.69
N LEU A 75 6.42 9.46 -18.43
CA LEU A 75 6.82 8.55 -19.52
C LEU A 75 7.54 9.31 -20.66
N GLU A 76 7.04 10.47 -21.06
CA GLU A 76 7.66 11.34 -22.07
C GLU A 76 9.07 11.80 -21.67
N GLN A 77 9.29 12.02 -20.38
CA GLN A 77 10.61 12.37 -19.82
C GLN A 77 11.56 11.15 -19.72
N GLY A 78 11.11 9.97 -20.14
CA GLY A 78 11.91 8.74 -20.14
C GLY A 78 12.00 8.05 -18.78
N HIS A 79 11.10 8.36 -17.84
CA HIS A 79 11.02 7.63 -16.58
C HIS A 79 10.58 6.17 -16.83
N ALA A 80 11.23 5.22 -16.17
CA ALA A 80 10.90 3.81 -16.30
C ALA A 80 9.48 3.51 -15.79
N ALA A 81 8.73 2.67 -16.51
CA ALA A 81 7.36 2.31 -16.17
C ALA A 81 7.21 1.72 -14.76
N ASP A 82 8.17 0.90 -14.30
CA ASP A 82 8.15 0.33 -12.96
C ASP A 82 8.42 1.37 -11.88
N ALA A 83 9.26 2.38 -12.14
CA ALA A 83 9.48 3.50 -11.23
C ALA A 83 8.22 4.38 -11.08
N ILE A 84 7.49 4.61 -12.18
CA ILE A 84 6.20 5.30 -12.14
C ILE A 84 5.17 4.46 -11.36
N ALA A 85 5.10 3.15 -11.62
CA ALA A 85 4.23 2.23 -10.88
C ALA A 85 4.53 2.20 -9.38
N GLN A 86 5.81 2.28 -9.00
CA GLN A 86 6.21 2.39 -7.60
C GLN A 86 5.70 3.68 -6.95
N ALA A 87 5.74 4.81 -7.65
CA ALA A 87 5.21 6.07 -7.16
C ALA A 87 3.69 6.00 -6.90
N VAL A 88 2.94 5.33 -7.78
CA VAL A 88 1.50 5.07 -7.60
C VAL A 88 1.25 4.15 -6.39
N ALA A 89 2.01 3.05 -6.25
CA ALA A 89 1.92 2.16 -5.10
C ALA A 89 2.25 2.87 -3.78
N TYR A 90 3.19 3.83 -3.81
CA TYR A 90 3.51 4.66 -2.65
C TYR A 90 2.38 5.64 -2.30
N ALA A 91 1.78 6.29 -3.29
CA ALA A 91 0.60 7.14 -3.08
C ALA A 91 -0.56 6.35 -2.47
N ALA A 92 -0.80 5.12 -2.96
CA ALA A 92 -1.80 4.22 -2.41
C ALA A 92 -1.50 3.81 -0.95
N ALA A 93 -0.25 3.47 -0.62
CA ALA A 93 0.14 3.19 0.75
C ALA A 93 -0.08 4.40 1.68
N LEU A 94 0.13 5.62 1.18
CA LEU A 94 -0.15 6.83 1.93
C LEU A 94 -1.64 7.04 2.20
N ARG A 95 -2.55 6.53 1.35
CA ARG A 95 -3.99 6.54 1.64
C ARG A 95 -4.32 5.76 2.92
N ILE A 96 -3.64 4.63 3.14
CA ILE A 96 -3.73 3.84 4.38
C ILE A 96 -3.00 4.54 5.54
N ALA A 97 -1.76 5.01 5.30
CA ALA A 97 -0.94 5.63 6.34
C ALA A 97 -1.58 6.91 6.93
N ARG A 98 -2.37 7.61 6.12
CA ARG A 98 -3.10 8.84 6.47
C ARG A 98 -4.60 8.62 6.67
N PHE A 99 -5.05 7.37 6.75
CA PHE A 99 -6.44 7.02 6.95
C PHE A 99 -6.93 7.43 8.35
N HIS A 100 -8.08 8.07 8.46
CA HIS A 100 -8.61 8.50 9.75
C HIS A 100 -9.30 7.34 10.47
N THR A 101 -9.03 7.15 11.77
CA THR A 101 -9.65 6.09 12.58
C THR A 101 -11.14 6.31 12.86
N SER A 102 -11.74 7.37 12.31
CA SER A 102 -13.16 7.68 12.42
C SER A 102 -13.95 7.25 11.19
N ASN A 103 -13.28 6.85 10.10
CA ASN A 103 -13.92 6.22 8.96
C ASN A 103 -14.48 4.85 9.36
N GLU A 104 -15.36 4.31 8.53
CA GLU A 104 -15.97 3.01 8.81
C GLU A 104 -14.92 1.89 8.74
N PHE A 105 -15.17 0.79 9.45
CA PHE A 105 -14.24 -0.33 9.47
C PHE A 105 -14.03 -0.93 8.08
N GLY A 106 -15.09 -1.04 7.27
CA GLY A 106 -15.01 -1.54 5.89
C GLY A 106 -14.21 -0.64 4.94
N ASP A 107 -14.10 0.66 5.23
CA ASP A 107 -13.35 1.59 4.38
C ASP A 107 -11.82 1.34 4.42
N TRP A 108 -11.33 0.62 5.44
CA TRP A 108 -9.94 0.15 5.44
C TRP A 108 -9.65 -0.80 4.28
N ASP A 109 -10.62 -1.63 3.91
CA ASP A 109 -10.49 -2.57 2.80
C ASP A 109 -10.48 -1.85 1.46
N THR A 110 -11.26 -0.78 1.31
CA THR A 110 -11.23 0.09 0.13
C THR A 110 -9.83 0.64 -0.12
N ALA A 111 -9.22 1.26 0.89
CA ALA A 111 -7.86 1.79 0.78
C ALA A 111 -6.81 0.68 0.58
N LEU A 112 -7.03 -0.50 1.17
CA LEU A 112 -6.18 -1.67 0.98
C LEU A 112 -6.24 -2.22 -0.45
N HIS A 113 -7.42 -2.33 -1.05
CA HIS A 113 -7.60 -2.85 -2.39
C HIS A 113 -6.84 -2.00 -3.41
N THR A 114 -6.92 -0.68 -3.28
CA THR A 114 -6.12 0.25 -4.10
C THR A 114 -4.61 0.02 -3.91
N PHE A 115 -4.14 -0.13 -2.66
CA PHE A 115 -2.72 -0.38 -2.41
C PHE A 115 -2.23 -1.72 -2.96
N THR A 116 -2.99 -2.79 -2.75
CA THR A 116 -2.62 -4.14 -3.19
C THR A 116 -2.69 -4.27 -4.71
N PHE A 117 -3.66 -3.62 -5.36
CA PHE A 117 -3.73 -3.48 -6.80
C PHE A 117 -2.50 -2.74 -7.36
N ALA A 118 -2.18 -1.55 -6.84
CA ALA A 118 -1.03 -0.77 -7.29
C ALA A 118 0.30 -1.52 -7.07
N ASN A 119 0.44 -2.20 -5.93
CA ASN A 119 1.60 -3.06 -5.64
C ASN A 119 1.70 -4.21 -6.65
N ALA A 120 0.59 -4.88 -6.97
CA ALA A 120 0.56 -5.99 -7.93
C ALA A 120 0.97 -5.53 -9.34
N VAL A 121 0.47 -4.38 -9.80
CA VAL A 121 0.88 -3.77 -11.07
C VAL A 121 2.38 -3.48 -11.09
N HIS A 122 2.90 -2.84 -10.04
CA HIS A 122 4.34 -2.57 -9.92
C HIS A 122 5.16 -3.87 -9.96
N GLN A 123 4.80 -4.90 -9.17
CA GLN A 123 5.52 -6.18 -9.21
C GLN A 123 5.40 -6.88 -10.57
N GLY A 124 4.24 -6.78 -11.22
CA GLY A 124 4.03 -7.31 -12.55
C GLY A 124 4.95 -6.65 -13.58
N LEU A 125 5.05 -5.31 -13.58
CA LEU A 125 5.93 -4.57 -14.50
C LEU A 125 7.40 -4.90 -14.31
N ARG A 126 7.83 -5.12 -13.05
CA ARG A 126 9.19 -5.59 -12.76
C ARG A 126 9.47 -7.00 -13.28
N ARG A 127 8.45 -7.84 -13.46
CA ARG A 127 8.59 -9.24 -13.88
C ARG A 127 8.37 -9.44 -15.38
N ALA A 128 7.41 -8.71 -15.95
CA ALA A 128 6.96 -8.83 -17.33
C ALA A 128 6.54 -7.43 -17.84
N PRO A 129 7.51 -6.53 -18.12
CA PRO A 129 7.22 -5.19 -18.62
C PRO A 129 6.49 -5.28 -19.96
N SER A 130 5.31 -4.65 -20.05
CA SER A 130 4.48 -4.63 -21.26
C SER A 130 3.61 -3.36 -21.31
N PRO A 131 3.26 -2.88 -22.53
CA PRO A 131 2.37 -1.74 -22.69
C PRO A 131 0.96 -2.03 -22.15
N GLU A 132 0.51 -3.28 -22.19
CA GLU A 132 -0.77 -3.69 -21.61
C GLU A 132 -0.79 -3.53 -20.10
N LEU A 133 0.30 -3.93 -19.42
CA LEU A 133 0.39 -3.82 -17.98
C LEU A 133 0.61 -2.37 -17.51
N LEU A 134 1.21 -1.53 -18.36
CA LEU A 134 1.34 -0.09 -18.09
C LEU A 134 -0.02 0.59 -17.94
N ARG A 135 -1.08 0.12 -18.64
CA ARG A 135 -2.45 0.63 -18.44
C ARG A 135 -2.90 0.51 -16.98
N GLY A 136 -2.54 -0.59 -16.33
CA GLY A 136 -2.84 -0.82 -14.91
C GLY A 136 -2.23 0.22 -13.97
N VAL A 137 -1.17 0.93 -14.37
CA VAL A 137 -0.59 2.01 -13.57
C VAL A 137 -1.54 3.21 -13.51
N PHE A 138 -2.15 3.55 -14.65
CA PHE A 138 -3.13 4.63 -14.75
C PHE A 138 -4.42 4.27 -14.03
N ASP A 139 -4.91 3.04 -14.21
CA ASP A 139 -6.09 2.54 -13.49
C ASP A 139 -5.86 2.59 -11.97
N ALA A 140 -4.69 2.16 -11.50
CA ALA A 140 -4.32 2.22 -10.09
C ALA A 140 -4.25 3.67 -9.58
N ALA A 141 -3.74 4.60 -10.38
CA ALA A 141 -3.69 6.02 -10.02
C ALA A 141 -5.08 6.65 -9.93
N ILE A 142 -6.01 6.26 -10.80
CA ILE A 142 -7.42 6.67 -10.70
C ILE A 142 -8.09 6.05 -9.47
N SER A 143 -7.75 4.81 -9.10
CA SER A 143 -8.19 4.21 -7.83
C SER A 143 -7.70 5.03 -6.62
N VAL A 144 -6.44 5.48 -6.62
CA VAL A 144 -5.90 6.39 -5.58
C VAL A 144 -6.66 7.73 -5.51
N TYR A 145 -7.11 8.24 -6.66
CA TYR A 145 -7.94 9.44 -6.74
C TYR A 145 -9.35 9.20 -6.19
N LEU A 146 -9.98 8.06 -6.49
CA LEU A 146 -11.30 7.71 -5.96
C LEU A 146 -11.28 7.60 -4.44
N ASP A 147 -10.20 7.10 -3.87
CA ASP A 147 -9.99 6.99 -2.41
C ASP A 147 -9.77 8.32 -1.69
N ARG A 148 -9.67 9.46 -2.40
CA ARG A 148 -9.28 10.75 -1.81
C ARG A 148 -10.16 11.20 -0.64
N PHE A 149 -11.45 10.86 -0.67
CA PHE A 149 -12.40 11.23 0.37
C PHE A 149 -12.12 10.55 1.71
N LEU A 150 -11.48 9.37 1.69
CA LEU A 150 -11.08 8.63 2.88
C LEU A 150 -9.98 9.35 3.68
N ASN A 151 -9.38 10.41 3.14
CA ASN A 151 -8.37 11.22 3.79
C ASN A 151 -8.72 12.72 3.78
N THR A 152 -10.00 13.08 3.97
CA THR A 152 -10.43 14.49 4.06
C THR A 152 -11.00 14.81 5.45
N PRO A 153 -10.23 15.44 6.36
CA PRO A 153 -8.80 15.75 6.26
C PRO A 153 -7.93 14.51 6.49
N ALA A 154 -6.69 14.56 5.99
CA ALA A 154 -5.75 13.46 6.10
C ALA A 154 -5.24 13.34 7.55
N ALA A 155 -5.19 12.11 8.09
CA ALA A 155 -4.55 11.88 9.37
C ALA A 155 -3.06 12.21 9.28
N ARG A 156 -2.52 12.85 10.33
CA ARG A 156 -1.10 13.20 10.38
C ARG A 156 -0.26 11.93 10.49
N LEU A 157 0.83 11.90 9.73
CA LEU A 157 1.85 10.86 9.90
C LEU A 157 2.60 11.13 11.20
N PRO A 158 2.92 10.07 11.98
CA PRO A 158 3.68 10.24 13.21
C PRO A 158 5.12 10.66 12.93
N GLU A 159 5.66 11.53 13.78
CA GLU A 159 7.07 11.93 13.76
C GLU A 159 7.83 11.23 14.90
N PRO A 160 9.13 10.93 14.73
CA PRO A 160 9.92 10.34 15.79
C PRO A 160 9.95 11.19 17.06
N GLN A 161 9.76 10.55 18.22
CA GLN A 161 9.94 11.20 19.52
C GLN A 161 11.40 11.08 19.99
N PRO A 162 11.98 12.14 20.57
CA PRO A 162 13.36 12.11 21.06
C PRO A 162 13.48 11.23 22.31
N GLY A 163 14.65 10.62 22.50
CA GLY A 163 15.01 9.90 23.74
C GLY A 163 14.44 8.49 23.89
N VAL A 164 13.72 7.97 22.88
CA VAL A 164 13.14 6.62 22.92
C VAL A 164 14.22 5.54 22.75
N GLN A 165 14.17 4.52 23.60
CA GLN A 165 15.09 3.36 23.57
C GLN A 165 14.43 2.18 22.85
N SER A 166 15.20 1.41 22.07
CA SER A 166 14.67 0.37 21.19
C SER A 166 14.28 -0.94 21.89
N GLU A 167 14.82 -1.21 23.08
CA GLU A 167 14.74 -2.52 23.75
C GLU A 167 13.30 -2.94 24.11
N THR A 168 12.44 -1.99 24.53
CA THR A 168 11.07 -2.30 24.94
C THR A 168 10.07 -2.18 23.80
N LEU A 169 10.36 -1.37 22.78
CA LEU A 169 9.40 -1.02 21.72
C LEU A 169 8.80 -2.25 21.02
N LEU A 170 9.60 -3.25 20.69
CA LEU A 170 9.06 -4.44 20.01
C LEU A 170 8.07 -5.22 20.89
N ALA A 171 8.29 -5.26 22.21
CA ALA A 171 7.37 -5.87 23.16
C ALA A 171 6.12 -4.98 23.37
N ASP A 172 6.32 -3.66 23.46
CA ASP A 172 5.24 -2.69 23.60
C ASP A 172 4.31 -2.71 22.38
N LEU A 173 4.85 -2.94 21.17
CA LEU A 173 4.04 -3.12 19.95
C LEU A 173 3.14 -4.34 20.04
N ALA A 174 3.66 -5.46 20.55
CA ALA A 174 2.86 -6.66 20.74
C ALA A 174 1.71 -6.44 21.72
N ALA A 175 1.99 -5.73 22.83
CA ALA A 175 1.01 -5.38 23.85
C ALA A 175 -0.04 -4.37 23.37
N LEU A 176 0.29 -3.50 22.41
CA LEU A 176 -0.70 -2.64 21.76
C LEU A 176 -1.71 -3.47 20.98
N LEU A 177 -1.26 -4.49 20.24
CA LEU A 177 -2.15 -5.36 19.46
C LEU A 177 -2.94 -6.38 20.32
N ASP A 178 -2.80 -6.34 21.65
CA ASP A 178 -3.69 -7.04 22.59
C ASP A 178 -4.89 -6.16 23.02
N ARG A 179 -4.99 -4.93 22.52
CA ARG A 179 -6.06 -3.98 22.81
C ARG A 179 -6.66 -3.44 21.51
N GLN A 180 -7.96 -3.21 21.49
CA GLN A 180 -8.63 -2.63 20.35
C GLN A 180 -8.22 -1.17 20.13
N GLN A 181 -8.33 -0.70 18.88
CA GLN A 181 -8.18 0.71 18.48
C GLN A 181 -6.80 1.34 18.76
N GLN A 182 -5.73 0.53 18.80
CA GLN A 182 -4.36 1.03 19.01
C GLN A 182 -3.64 1.47 17.72
N VAL A 183 -4.38 1.89 16.69
CA VAL A 183 -3.86 2.22 15.34
C VAL A 183 -2.77 3.30 15.38
N ASN A 184 -3.06 4.46 16.00
CA ASN A 184 -2.12 5.58 16.03
C ASN A 184 -0.91 5.29 16.94
N ALA A 185 -1.12 4.60 18.06
CA ALA A 185 -0.05 4.22 18.98
C ALA A 185 0.91 3.20 18.34
N ALA A 186 0.40 2.22 17.60
CA ALA A 186 1.21 1.25 16.87
C ALA A 186 2.05 1.93 15.77
N ALA A 187 1.46 2.87 15.03
CA ALA A 187 2.17 3.68 14.04
C ALA A 187 3.29 4.53 14.65
N GLN A 188 3.03 5.19 15.77
CA GLN A 188 4.03 6.00 16.49
C GLN A 188 5.22 5.15 16.94
N LEU A 189 4.95 3.95 17.45
CA LEU A 189 5.99 3.04 17.91
C LEU A 189 6.90 2.59 16.76
N VAL A 190 6.33 2.27 15.60
CA VAL A 190 7.12 1.93 14.39
C VAL A 190 8.08 3.05 14.02
N VAL A 191 7.61 4.30 13.98
CA VAL A 191 8.46 5.45 13.63
C VAL A 191 9.52 5.70 14.71
N ASN A 192 9.17 5.58 15.98
CA ASN A 192 10.13 5.68 17.08
C ASN A 192 11.22 4.60 16.97
N TYR A 193 10.84 3.34 16.67
CA TYR A 193 11.80 2.24 16.51
C TYR A 193 12.80 2.53 15.40
N LEU A 194 12.32 2.93 14.22
CA LEU A 194 13.17 3.25 13.08
C LEU A 194 14.15 4.39 13.39
N ALA A 195 13.69 5.40 14.14
CA ALA A 195 14.52 6.55 14.51
C ALA A 195 15.65 6.22 15.51
N THR A 196 15.56 5.09 16.23
CA THR A 196 16.66 4.64 17.09
C THR A 196 17.89 4.15 16.31
N GLY A 197 17.74 3.87 15.00
CA GLY A 197 18.78 3.23 14.19
C GLY A 197 18.97 1.74 14.47
N ALA A 198 18.10 1.12 15.29
CA ALA A 198 18.10 -0.31 15.51
C ALA A 198 17.77 -1.10 14.24
N ASP A 199 18.18 -2.37 14.20
CA ASP A 199 18.00 -3.23 13.03
C ASP A 199 16.52 -3.36 12.60
N PRO A 200 16.14 -2.83 11.43
CA PRO A 200 14.76 -2.90 10.97
C PRO A 200 14.28 -4.33 10.70
N GLN A 201 15.17 -5.31 10.47
CA GLN A 201 14.76 -6.71 10.28
C GLN A 201 14.08 -7.27 11.52
N ARG A 202 14.49 -6.84 12.72
CA ARG A 202 13.81 -7.21 13.97
C ARG A 202 12.39 -6.65 14.04
N LEU A 203 12.17 -5.45 13.51
CA LEU A 203 10.83 -4.86 13.41
C LEU A 203 9.96 -5.60 12.40
N LEU A 204 10.46 -5.85 11.18
CA LEU A 204 9.73 -6.63 10.16
C LEU A 204 9.37 -8.02 10.69
N ALA A 205 10.31 -8.72 11.32
CA ALA A 205 10.04 -10.01 11.95
C ALA A 205 8.99 -9.93 13.06
N THR A 206 8.96 -8.82 13.82
CA THR A 206 7.94 -8.60 14.86
C THR A 206 6.57 -8.36 14.26
N ILE A 207 6.44 -7.48 13.25
CA ILE A 207 5.17 -7.25 12.54
C ILE A 207 4.67 -8.55 11.90
N GLY A 208 5.55 -9.35 11.28
CA GLY A 208 5.20 -10.65 10.72
C GLY A 208 4.72 -11.65 11.77
N ARG A 209 5.36 -11.72 12.94
CA ARG A 209 4.87 -12.53 14.06
C ARG A 209 3.50 -12.06 14.56
N LEU A 210 3.28 -10.76 14.63
CA LEU A 210 2.00 -10.20 15.08
C LEU A 210 0.87 -10.48 14.10
N LEU A 211 1.12 -10.40 12.80
CA LEU A 211 0.18 -10.86 11.77
C LEU A 211 -0.20 -12.33 11.98
N LEU A 212 0.79 -13.22 12.16
CA LEU A 212 0.57 -14.65 12.33
C LEU A 212 -0.08 -15.02 13.68
N ARG A 213 -0.03 -14.10 14.66
CA ARG A 213 -0.67 -14.27 15.97
C ARG A 213 -2.19 -14.11 15.88
N GLU A 214 -2.66 -13.26 14.98
CA GLU A 214 -4.08 -12.99 14.78
C GLU A 214 -4.75 -14.00 13.85
N ASP A 215 -6.09 -14.02 13.85
CA ASP A 215 -6.91 -14.73 12.87
C ASP A 215 -6.82 -14.00 11.52
N ARG A 216 -5.65 -14.12 10.89
CA ARG A 216 -5.32 -13.48 9.63
C ARG A 216 -6.30 -13.88 8.54
N ASP A 217 -6.86 -12.88 7.89
CA ASP A 217 -7.56 -13.02 6.61
C ASP A 217 -6.59 -12.76 5.45
N PHE A 218 -7.07 -12.92 4.22
CA PHE A 218 -6.21 -12.68 3.06
C PHE A 218 -5.85 -11.19 2.91
N HIS A 219 -6.72 -10.27 3.34
CA HIS A 219 -6.50 -8.83 3.27
C HIS A 219 -5.33 -8.35 4.14
N THR A 220 -5.31 -8.74 5.42
CA THR A 220 -4.22 -8.47 6.36
C THR A 220 -2.89 -9.05 5.89
N ILE A 221 -2.91 -10.23 5.26
CA ILE A 221 -1.72 -10.83 4.63
C ILE A 221 -1.24 -9.96 3.47
N GLN A 222 -2.13 -9.59 2.54
CA GLN A 222 -1.79 -8.75 1.39
C GLN A 222 -1.27 -7.36 1.80
N ALA A 223 -1.85 -6.75 2.84
CA ALA A 223 -1.44 -5.45 3.36
C ALA A 223 0.01 -5.48 3.84
N VAL A 224 0.35 -6.45 4.70
CA VAL A 224 1.69 -6.57 5.30
C VAL A 224 2.70 -7.03 4.26
N GLU A 225 2.37 -8.01 3.42
CA GLU A 225 3.26 -8.53 2.38
C GLU A 225 3.58 -7.47 1.32
N GLY A 226 2.56 -6.76 0.82
CA GLY A 226 2.74 -5.66 -0.13
C GLY A 226 3.59 -4.54 0.47
N ALA A 227 3.36 -4.16 1.72
CA ALA A 227 4.16 -3.15 2.40
C ALA A 227 5.61 -3.57 2.62
N PHE A 228 5.87 -4.84 2.98
CA PHE A 228 7.24 -5.36 3.12
C PHE A 228 7.95 -5.41 1.77
N ARG A 229 7.22 -5.77 0.71
CA ARG A 229 7.75 -5.77 -0.64
C ARG A 229 8.15 -4.36 -1.07
N GLN A 230 7.26 -3.39 -0.90
CA GLN A 230 7.56 -1.98 -1.21
C GLN A 230 8.66 -1.40 -0.31
N TYR A 231 8.68 -1.74 0.99
CA TYR A 231 9.77 -1.39 1.91
C TYR A 231 11.14 -1.81 1.36
N SER A 232 11.26 -3.04 0.84
CA SER A 232 12.53 -3.54 0.31
C SER A 232 13.01 -2.76 -0.93
N LEU A 233 12.05 -2.27 -1.73
CA LEU A 233 12.28 -1.57 -2.99
C LEU A 233 12.36 -0.04 -2.85
N ALA A 234 12.00 0.52 -1.69
CA ALA A 234 11.92 1.97 -1.53
C ALA A 234 13.30 2.64 -1.57
N ALA A 235 13.34 3.83 -2.16
CA ALA A 235 14.58 4.57 -2.42
C ALA A 235 15.19 5.21 -1.16
N ASP A 236 14.36 5.58 -0.19
CA ASP A 236 14.78 6.33 1.00
C ASP A 236 14.11 5.82 2.29
N ALA A 237 14.66 6.27 3.43
CA ALA A 237 14.21 5.86 4.75
C ALA A 237 12.78 6.36 5.08
N THR A 238 12.37 7.49 4.53
CA THR A 238 11.04 8.08 4.77
C THR A 238 9.95 7.24 4.10
N GLN A 239 10.13 6.85 2.85
CA GLN A 239 9.23 5.93 2.15
C GLN A 239 9.15 4.59 2.87
N ARG A 240 10.31 4.03 3.26
CA ARG A 240 10.39 2.80 4.05
C ARG A 240 9.56 2.89 5.33
N ALA A 241 9.67 3.99 6.07
CA ALA A 241 8.88 4.21 7.27
C ALA A 241 7.37 4.27 6.96
N HIS A 242 6.96 4.98 5.91
CA HIS A 242 5.56 5.10 5.54
C HIS A 242 4.91 3.76 5.15
N PHE A 243 5.62 2.88 4.42
CA PHE A 243 5.10 1.54 4.13
C PHE A 243 4.89 0.72 5.41
N LEU A 244 5.82 0.78 6.36
CA LEU A 244 5.65 0.08 7.63
C LEU A 244 4.55 0.71 8.51
N VAL A 245 4.37 2.03 8.44
CA VAL A 245 3.25 2.73 9.07
C VAL A 245 1.91 2.27 8.47
N ALA A 246 1.79 2.19 7.15
CA ALA A 246 0.59 1.67 6.50
C ALA A 246 0.28 0.23 6.95
N ALA A 247 1.28 -0.65 6.92
CA ALA A 247 1.15 -2.04 7.35
C ALA A 247 0.67 -2.18 8.80
N VAL A 248 1.33 -1.48 9.72
CA VAL A 248 1.02 -1.62 11.16
C VAL A 248 -0.32 -0.97 11.50
N ARG A 249 -0.71 0.12 10.81
CA ARG A 249 -2.02 0.75 11.00
C ARG A 249 -3.13 -0.18 10.58
N TYR A 250 -3.01 -0.79 9.40
CA TYR A 250 -3.99 -1.76 8.91
C TYR A 250 -4.09 -2.97 9.86
N LEU A 251 -2.96 -3.55 10.26
CA LEU A 251 -2.94 -4.67 11.20
C LEU A 251 -3.57 -4.30 12.56
N ALA A 252 -3.22 -3.13 13.13
CA ALA A 252 -3.76 -2.68 14.41
C ALA A 252 -5.24 -2.30 14.35
N ALA A 253 -5.77 -1.94 13.17
CA ALA A 253 -7.21 -1.72 12.98
C ALA A 253 -7.99 -3.03 13.08
N HIS A 254 -7.36 -4.15 12.68
CA HIS A 254 -7.96 -5.49 12.64
C HIS A 254 -7.56 -6.39 13.83
N ALA A 255 -6.90 -5.82 14.84
CA ALA A 255 -6.43 -6.54 16.02
C ALA A 255 -6.95 -5.92 17.33
N PRO A 256 -7.10 -6.72 18.40
CA PRO A 256 -6.94 -8.17 18.45
C PRO A 256 -8.13 -8.91 17.84
N THR A 257 -7.86 -10.10 17.31
CA THR A 257 -8.85 -11.11 16.94
C THR A 257 -9.10 -12.08 18.11
N VAL A 258 -9.98 -13.07 17.92
CA VAL A 258 -10.17 -14.16 18.91
C VAL A 258 -9.03 -15.19 18.89
N ARG A 259 -8.15 -15.16 17.88
CA ARG A 259 -6.96 -16.02 17.72
C ARG A 259 -7.27 -17.53 17.67
N SER A 260 -8.42 -17.87 17.13
CA SER A 260 -8.90 -19.25 16.94
C SER A 260 -8.03 -20.09 15.99
N GLN A 261 -7.42 -19.47 14.96
CA GLN A 261 -6.51 -20.14 14.05
C GLN A 261 -5.26 -20.66 14.77
N GLY A 262 -4.74 -19.88 15.74
CA GLY A 262 -3.60 -20.28 16.55
C GLY A 262 -3.89 -21.54 17.37
N GLN A 263 -5.09 -21.63 17.96
CA GLN A 263 -5.52 -22.84 18.66
C GLN A 263 -5.57 -24.06 17.72
N THR A 264 -6.12 -23.88 16.51
CA THR A 264 -6.20 -24.94 15.49
C THR A 264 -4.81 -25.44 15.11
N TYR A 265 -3.86 -24.53 14.86
CA TYR A 265 -2.49 -24.89 14.52
C TYR A 265 -1.79 -25.66 15.65
N GLN A 266 -1.92 -25.18 16.89
CA GLN A 266 -1.31 -25.84 18.05
C GLN A 266 -1.86 -27.25 18.25
N ILE A 267 -3.18 -27.43 18.12
CA ILE A 267 -3.83 -28.74 18.18
C ILE A 267 -3.27 -29.67 17.09
N ALA A 268 -3.20 -29.19 15.83
CA ALA A 268 -2.68 -29.98 14.73
C ALA A 268 -1.21 -30.37 14.93
N LEU A 269 -0.37 -29.45 15.42
CA LEU A 269 1.04 -29.71 15.70
C LEU A 269 1.24 -30.74 16.83
N ARG A 270 0.46 -30.62 17.91
CA ARG A 270 0.46 -31.58 19.03
C ARG A 270 0.08 -32.97 18.54
N LEU A 271 -1.03 -33.09 17.80
CA LEU A 271 -1.47 -34.36 17.22
C LEU A 271 -0.43 -34.94 16.25
N HIS A 272 0.21 -34.10 15.43
CA HIS A 272 1.27 -34.54 14.50
C HIS A 272 2.49 -35.11 15.25
N ARG A 273 2.77 -34.63 16.47
CA ARG A 273 3.83 -35.15 17.36
C ARG A 273 3.42 -36.37 18.17
N GLY A 274 2.18 -36.86 18.00
CA GLY A 274 1.64 -37.98 18.77
C GLY A 274 1.20 -37.62 20.19
N GLU A 275 1.06 -36.34 20.51
CA GLU A 275 0.58 -35.89 21.81
C GLU A 275 -0.94 -36.08 21.93
N ALA A 276 -1.41 -36.51 23.10
CA ALA A 276 -2.84 -36.56 23.41
C ALA A 276 -3.37 -35.13 23.66
N LEU A 277 -4.61 -34.87 23.23
CA LEU A 277 -5.28 -33.59 23.52
C LEU A 277 -5.80 -33.50 24.95
N PHE A 278 -6.18 -34.65 25.50
CA PHE A 278 -6.66 -34.82 26.87
C PHE A 278 -5.96 -36.04 27.48
N GLU A 279 -5.51 -35.90 28.71
CA GLU A 279 -5.17 -37.05 29.55
C GLU A 279 -6.41 -37.40 30.37
N GLY A 280 -6.82 -38.66 30.32
CA GLY A 280 -7.95 -39.19 31.10
C GLY A 280 -7.53 -39.57 32.51
#